data_AF-M8A0W4-F1
#
_entry.id   AF-M8A0W4-F1
#
_cell.length_a   1.000
_cell.length_b   1.000
_cell.length_c   1.000
_cell.angle_alpha   90.00
_cell.angle_beta   90.00
_cell.angle_gamma   90.00
#
_symmetry.space_group_name_H-M   'P 1'
#
loop_
_entity.id
_entity.type
_entity.pdbx_description
1 polymer ?
#
loop_
_entity_poly.entity_id
_entity_poly.type
_entity_poly.pdbx_seq_one_letter_code
_entity_poly.pdbx_strand_id
1 'polypeptide(L)'
;MTHDVCGPGTIGIFKQEFGEDAKVWDREKVVIIPDHYIFTSDERANRNVDILRDFCEEQKIKYFYDIKDLSDFRANPDYKGVCHIALAQEGHCRPGEVLLGTDSHTCNAGAFGQFATGIGNTDAGFVMGTGKALLKVPPTIRFVLDGEMPPYLLAKDLILQIIGEISVSGATYRSMEFVGSTIESLTMEERMTLCNMVIEAGGKNGVVPADETTFKYLEGKTSVEYEPVYSDAQARFYSDYRFDVSKLEPVVAKPHSPDNRALARECKDVKIDRVYIGSCTGGKTEDFIAAAKVFLASGKKVKVPTFLVPATQKVEGLFGVLREMSSVLPLGFVDRLFFGDLRVMYLGAGGNEVDDAERAVDVLEAERQFYGVCQFDVSKLEPVVAKPHSPDNRAPARECKDIKIDRVYNDACTGGKTEDLIAAAKVFSALGKRVRVPTFLLVPATQKVRLDVYSLSIPGSGG
;
A
#
# COMPACT_ATOMS: atom_id res chain seq x y z
N MET A 1 -12.46 -4.61 -4.09
CA MET A 1 -11.89 -5.33 -2.93
C MET A 1 -11.88 -4.41 -1.73
N THR A 2 -12.11 -4.93 -0.52
CA THR A 2 -11.79 -4.23 0.73
C THR A 2 -11.24 -5.21 1.77
N HIS A 3 -10.70 -4.68 2.87
CA HIS A 3 -10.01 -5.41 3.93
C HIS A 3 -10.38 -4.85 5.31
N ASP A 4 -9.85 -5.42 6.38
CA ASP A 4 -10.19 -5.17 7.78
C ASP A 4 -9.88 -3.76 8.29
N VAL A 5 -9.01 -3.00 7.64
CA VAL A 5 -8.78 -1.58 8.02
C VAL A 5 -9.88 -0.67 7.47
N CYS A 6 -10.14 -0.77 6.17
CA CYS A 6 -11.00 0.18 5.44
C CYS A 6 -12.44 -0.30 5.25
N GLY A 7 -12.67 -1.61 5.33
CA GLY A 7 -13.96 -2.24 5.09
C GLY A 7 -15.06 -1.80 6.04
N PRO A 8 -14.83 -1.71 7.37
CA PRO A 8 -15.85 -1.19 8.29
C PRO A 8 -16.31 0.23 7.94
N GLY A 9 -15.38 1.13 7.57
CA GLY A 9 -15.71 2.49 7.14
C GLY A 9 -16.49 2.50 5.82
N THR A 10 -16.10 1.64 4.89
CA THR A 10 -16.79 1.45 3.60
C THR A 10 -18.22 0.94 3.79
N ILE A 11 -18.41 -0.08 4.64
CA ILE A 11 -19.72 -0.66 4.98
C ILE A 11 -20.62 0.37 5.64
N GLY A 12 -20.07 1.13 6.60
CA GLY A 12 -20.81 2.19 7.28
C GLY A 12 -21.34 3.25 6.31
N ILE A 13 -20.51 3.72 5.36
CA ILE A 13 -20.94 4.68 4.33
C ILE A 13 -21.96 4.06 3.39
N PHE A 14 -21.75 2.82 2.95
CA PHE A 14 -22.71 2.11 2.10
C PHE A 14 -24.09 2.04 2.76
N LYS A 15 -24.18 1.62 4.02
CA LYS A 15 -25.45 1.56 4.77
C LYS A 15 -26.06 2.94 5.00
N GLN A 16 -25.24 3.94 5.33
CA GLN A 16 -25.71 5.31 5.52
C GLN A 16 -26.36 5.89 4.25
N GLU A 17 -25.74 5.71 3.08
CA GLU A 17 -26.15 6.37 1.84
C GLU A 17 -27.19 5.56 1.04
N PHE A 18 -27.18 4.22 1.15
CA PHE A 18 -28.11 3.35 0.41
C PHE A 18 -29.22 2.74 1.31
N GLY A 19 -29.08 2.83 2.63
CA GLY A 19 -30.01 2.28 3.63
C GLY A 19 -29.50 1.00 4.30
N GLU A 20 -29.94 0.74 5.53
CA GLU A 20 -29.50 -0.42 6.34
C GLU A 20 -29.82 -1.77 5.68
N ASP A 21 -30.95 -1.87 4.97
CA ASP A 21 -31.37 -3.09 4.27
C ASP A 21 -30.86 -3.19 2.83
N ALA A 22 -30.02 -2.23 2.39
CA ALA A 22 -29.50 -2.18 1.04
C ALA A 22 -28.69 -3.43 0.70
N LYS A 23 -28.78 -3.87 -0.56
CA LYS A 23 -27.96 -4.96 -1.08
C LYS A 23 -26.84 -4.43 -1.95
N VAL A 24 -25.65 -5.00 -1.79
CA VAL A 24 -24.53 -4.72 -2.69
C VAL A 24 -24.95 -5.03 -4.12
N TRP A 25 -24.45 -4.24 -5.07
CA TRP A 25 -24.86 -4.32 -6.48
C TRP A 25 -24.62 -5.71 -7.09
N ASP A 26 -23.54 -6.38 -6.68
CA ASP A 26 -23.16 -7.72 -7.10
C ASP A 26 -22.29 -8.40 -6.02
N ARG A 27 -22.87 -9.37 -5.32
CA ARG A 27 -22.20 -10.14 -4.25
C ARG A 27 -21.06 -11.04 -4.72
N GLU A 28 -20.91 -11.23 -6.03
CA GLU A 28 -19.81 -11.99 -6.65
C GLU A 28 -18.71 -11.07 -7.20
N LYS A 29 -18.90 -9.75 -7.18
CA LYS A 29 -17.86 -8.77 -7.56
C LYS A 29 -17.31 -7.97 -6.39
N VAL A 30 -17.79 -8.26 -5.19
CA VAL A 30 -17.23 -7.76 -3.93
C VAL A 30 -16.35 -8.85 -3.32
N VAL A 31 -15.07 -8.55 -3.17
CA VAL A 31 -14.08 -9.42 -2.53
C VAL A 31 -13.64 -8.78 -1.22
N ILE A 32 -13.69 -9.53 -0.13
CA ILE A 32 -13.32 -9.08 1.21
C ILE A 32 -12.24 -10.01 1.78
N ILE A 33 -11.08 -9.44 2.12
CA ILE A 33 -9.91 -10.17 2.61
C ILE A 33 -9.39 -9.47 3.87
N PRO A 34 -9.65 -9.98 5.08
CA PRO A 34 -8.98 -9.52 6.30
C PRO A 34 -7.53 -9.98 6.29
N ASP A 35 -6.55 -9.07 6.40
CA ASP A 35 -5.11 -9.41 6.39
C ASP A 35 -4.23 -8.53 7.30
N HIS A 36 -4.71 -7.36 7.73
CA HIS A 36 -3.89 -6.39 8.48
C HIS A 36 -3.90 -6.63 10.00
N TYR A 37 -5.02 -7.05 10.56
CA TYR A 37 -5.29 -7.16 12.00
C TYR A 37 -5.58 -8.58 12.47
N ILE A 38 -5.50 -9.56 11.58
CA ILE A 38 -5.88 -10.96 11.82
C ILE A 38 -5.00 -11.73 12.83
N PHE A 39 -3.89 -11.15 13.31
CA PHE A 39 -3.03 -11.79 14.30
C PHE A 39 -2.67 -10.89 15.48
N THR A 40 -3.53 -9.92 15.77
CA THR A 40 -3.37 -9.07 16.95
C THR A 40 -4.28 -9.55 18.09
N SER A 41 -3.81 -9.36 19.31
CA SER A 41 -4.65 -9.51 20.51
C SER A 41 -5.47 -8.26 20.83
N ASP A 42 -5.36 -7.20 20.03
CA ASP A 42 -6.14 -5.97 20.22
C ASP A 42 -7.62 -6.18 19.84
N GLU A 43 -8.48 -6.13 20.86
CA GLU A 43 -9.94 -6.24 20.72
C GLU A 43 -10.53 -5.24 19.72
N ARG A 44 -9.97 -4.04 19.60
CA ARG A 44 -10.47 -3.02 18.65
C ARG A 44 -10.25 -3.42 17.20
N ALA A 45 -9.14 -4.11 16.95
CA ALA A 45 -8.76 -4.56 15.62
C ALA A 45 -9.56 -5.83 15.25
N ASN A 46 -9.75 -6.74 16.20
CA ASN A 46 -10.62 -7.92 16.05
C ASN A 46 -12.08 -7.54 15.76
N ARG A 47 -12.60 -6.49 16.41
CA ARG A 47 -13.93 -5.94 16.11
C ARG A 47 -14.11 -5.57 14.63
N ASN A 48 -13.06 -5.11 13.94
CA ASN A 48 -13.19 -4.79 12.53
C ASN A 48 -13.43 -6.04 11.67
N VAL A 49 -12.76 -7.14 12.00
CA VAL A 49 -12.96 -8.44 11.34
C VAL A 49 -14.38 -8.94 11.60
N ASP A 50 -14.90 -8.77 12.82
CA ASP A 50 -16.29 -9.12 13.14
C ASP A 50 -17.30 -8.32 12.30
N ILE A 51 -17.09 -7.01 12.13
CA ILE A 51 -17.94 -6.17 11.25
C ILE A 51 -17.92 -6.69 9.80
N LEU A 52 -16.75 -7.11 9.30
CA LEU A 52 -16.66 -7.70 7.97
C LEU A 52 -17.44 -9.00 7.88
N ARG A 53 -17.32 -9.86 8.89
CA ARG A 53 -18.00 -11.16 8.96
C ARG A 53 -19.51 -10.98 8.96
N ASP A 54 -20.04 -10.14 9.85
CA ASP A 54 -21.46 -9.82 9.93
C ASP A 54 -22.00 -9.32 8.58
N PHE A 55 -21.28 -8.39 7.94
CA PHE A 55 -21.66 -7.87 6.63
C PHE A 55 -21.62 -8.95 5.53
N CYS A 56 -20.58 -9.78 5.51
CA CYS A 56 -20.45 -10.85 4.52
C CYS A 56 -21.57 -11.88 4.64
N GLU A 57 -21.96 -12.25 5.86
CA GLU A 57 -23.09 -13.14 6.13
C GLU A 57 -24.42 -12.51 5.71
N GLU A 58 -24.66 -11.25 6.10
CA GLU A 58 -25.87 -10.49 5.79
C GLU A 58 -26.09 -10.31 4.28
N GLN A 59 -25.01 -10.03 3.55
CA GLN A 59 -25.03 -9.76 2.10
C GLN A 59 -24.79 -11.03 1.26
N LYS A 60 -24.46 -12.16 1.89
CA LYS A 60 -24.09 -13.42 1.25
C LYS A 60 -22.97 -13.25 0.22
N ILE A 61 -21.94 -12.49 0.62
CA ILE A 61 -20.76 -12.23 -0.20
C ILE A 61 -20.08 -13.57 -0.52
N LYS A 62 -19.85 -13.84 -1.80
CA LYS A 62 -19.29 -15.11 -2.26
C LYS A 62 -17.81 -15.23 -1.93
N TYR A 63 -17.07 -14.13 -2.07
CA TYR A 63 -15.62 -14.09 -1.95
C TYR A 63 -15.20 -13.39 -0.66
N PHE A 64 -15.40 -14.09 0.45
CA PHE A 64 -14.94 -13.68 1.77
C PHE A 64 -13.88 -14.67 2.28
N TYR A 65 -12.66 -14.18 2.45
CA TYR A 65 -11.48 -14.99 2.79
C TYR A 65 -11.10 -14.83 4.25
N ASP A 66 -11.99 -15.28 5.14
CA ASP A 66 -11.93 -15.04 6.59
C ASP A 66 -10.84 -15.85 7.30
N ILE A 67 -10.45 -15.34 8.48
CA ILE A 67 -9.75 -16.08 9.52
C ILE A 67 -10.76 -16.50 10.60
N LYS A 68 -10.90 -17.81 10.81
CA LYS A 68 -11.86 -18.41 11.76
C LYS A 68 -11.19 -18.76 13.10
N ASP A 69 -9.95 -19.22 13.07
CA ASP A 69 -9.15 -19.57 14.24
C ASP A 69 -7.91 -18.67 14.31
N LEU A 70 -7.96 -17.66 15.18
CA LEU A 70 -6.85 -16.74 15.40
C LEU A 70 -5.67 -17.37 16.16
N SER A 71 -5.86 -18.56 16.74
CA SER A 71 -4.84 -19.25 17.56
C SER A 71 -3.92 -20.17 16.75
N ASP A 72 -4.36 -20.57 15.55
CA ASP A 72 -3.57 -21.36 14.62
C ASP A 72 -3.89 -20.94 13.19
N PHE A 73 -3.00 -20.16 12.55
CA PHE A 73 -3.21 -19.76 11.16
C PHE A 73 -3.35 -20.94 10.20
N ARG A 74 -2.75 -22.11 10.50
CA ARG A 74 -2.85 -23.32 9.65
C ARG A 74 -4.21 -23.98 9.73
N ALA A 75 -5.00 -23.67 10.76
CA ALA A 75 -6.38 -24.12 10.89
C ALA A 75 -7.36 -23.32 9.99
N ASN A 76 -6.88 -22.36 9.20
CA ASN A 76 -7.69 -21.47 8.37
C ASN A 76 -7.50 -21.74 6.86
N PRO A 77 -8.09 -22.79 6.28
CA PRO A 77 -7.92 -23.10 4.85
C PRO A 77 -8.51 -22.02 3.92
N ASP A 78 -9.45 -21.23 4.44
CA ASP A 78 -10.13 -20.16 3.70
C ASP A 78 -9.31 -18.85 3.68
N TYR A 79 -8.42 -18.64 4.66
CA TYR A 79 -7.57 -17.46 4.72
C TYR A 79 -6.49 -17.50 3.63
N LYS A 80 -6.29 -16.39 2.91
CA LYS A 80 -5.43 -16.39 1.71
C LYS A 80 -4.16 -15.56 1.82
N GLY A 81 -3.95 -14.85 2.92
CA GLY A 81 -2.78 -13.98 3.05
C GLY A 81 -3.06 -12.53 2.70
N VAL A 82 -1.97 -11.83 2.44
CA VAL A 82 -1.90 -10.45 1.96
C VAL A 82 -2.82 -10.25 0.75
N CYS A 83 -3.71 -9.27 0.86
CA CYS A 83 -4.88 -9.10 -0.01
C CYS A 83 -4.55 -9.09 -1.51
N HIS A 84 -3.50 -8.38 -1.95
CA HIS A 84 -3.14 -8.27 -3.37
C HIS A 84 -2.63 -9.59 -3.97
N ILE A 85 -1.87 -10.36 -3.19
CA ILE A 85 -1.38 -11.67 -3.62
C ILE A 85 -2.51 -12.70 -3.58
N ALA A 86 -3.37 -12.62 -2.56
CA ALA A 86 -4.58 -13.44 -2.48
C ALA A 86 -5.52 -13.21 -3.68
N LEU A 87 -5.75 -11.96 -4.09
CA LEU A 87 -6.54 -11.63 -5.28
C LEU A 87 -5.99 -12.33 -6.53
N ALA A 88 -4.68 -12.24 -6.76
CA ALA A 88 -4.01 -12.89 -7.89
C ALA A 88 -4.13 -14.42 -7.82
N GLN A 89 -3.83 -15.02 -6.67
CA GLN A 89 -3.82 -16.48 -6.49
C GLN A 89 -5.20 -17.12 -6.58
N GLU A 90 -6.26 -16.36 -6.28
CA GLU A 90 -7.65 -16.81 -6.33
C GLU A 90 -8.37 -16.41 -7.62
N GLY A 91 -7.64 -15.90 -8.62
CA GLY A 91 -8.16 -15.65 -9.97
C GLY A 91 -9.03 -14.40 -10.11
N HIS A 92 -8.88 -13.43 -9.20
CA HIS A 92 -9.61 -12.15 -9.24
C HIS A 92 -8.98 -11.11 -10.18
N CYS A 93 -7.69 -11.24 -10.47
CA CYS A 93 -6.97 -10.35 -11.38
C CYS A 93 -7.03 -10.90 -12.81
N ARG A 94 -7.95 -10.39 -13.63
CA ARG A 94 -8.19 -10.83 -15.01
C ARG A 94 -7.93 -9.70 -16.02
N PRO A 95 -7.20 -9.96 -17.12
CA PRO A 95 -6.87 -8.95 -18.12
C PRO A 95 -8.07 -8.14 -18.63
N GLY A 96 -7.86 -6.84 -18.85
CA GLY A 96 -8.85 -5.93 -19.41
C GLY A 96 -9.95 -5.48 -18.45
N GLU A 97 -10.00 -6.00 -17.23
CA GLU A 97 -10.96 -5.56 -16.22
C GLU A 97 -10.48 -4.33 -15.43
N VAL A 98 -11.44 -3.69 -14.73
CA VAL A 98 -11.20 -2.61 -13.78
C VAL A 98 -11.30 -3.16 -12.36
N LEU A 99 -10.24 -2.99 -11.57
CA LEU A 99 -10.19 -3.41 -10.17
C LEU A 99 -10.05 -2.20 -9.24
N LEU A 100 -11.05 -2.02 -8.37
CA LEU A 100 -11.05 -0.96 -7.36
C LEU A 100 -10.89 -1.57 -5.97
N GLY A 101 -9.97 -1.00 -5.18
CA GLY A 101 -9.62 -1.50 -3.86
C GLY A 101 -9.50 -0.37 -2.85
N THR A 102 -9.76 -0.66 -1.57
CA THR A 102 -9.60 0.33 -0.49
C THR A 102 -8.17 0.42 0.06
N ASP A 103 -7.21 -0.08 -0.71
CA ASP A 103 -5.78 -0.07 -0.38
C ASP A 103 -4.98 0.63 -1.50
N SER A 104 -3.90 1.33 -1.15
CA SER A 104 -3.07 2.07 -2.11
C SER A 104 -2.42 1.18 -3.16
N HIS A 105 -2.02 -0.03 -2.78
CA HIS A 105 -1.25 -0.96 -3.60
C HIS A 105 -2.13 -1.87 -4.45
N THR A 106 -3.44 -1.55 -4.54
CA THR A 106 -4.36 -2.16 -5.50
C THR A 106 -3.82 -2.11 -6.95
N CYS A 107 -2.97 -1.13 -7.27
CA CYS A 107 -2.24 -1.04 -8.54
C CYS A 107 -1.39 -2.27 -8.88
N ASN A 108 -1.08 -3.15 -7.92
CA ASN A 108 -0.46 -4.46 -8.14
C ASN A 108 -1.14 -5.28 -9.24
N ALA A 109 -2.47 -5.25 -9.30
CA ALA A 109 -3.25 -6.01 -10.29
C ALA A 109 -3.04 -5.53 -11.74
N GLY A 110 -2.42 -4.36 -11.91
CA GLY A 110 -1.87 -3.88 -13.17
C GLY A 110 -0.93 -4.86 -13.88
N ALA A 111 -0.27 -5.75 -13.12
CA ALA A 111 0.57 -6.81 -13.65
C ALA A 111 -0.16 -7.79 -14.59
N PHE A 112 -1.49 -7.84 -14.49
CA PHE A 112 -2.38 -8.69 -15.29
C PHE A 112 -2.99 -7.95 -16.48
N GLY A 113 -2.56 -6.73 -16.79
CA GLY A 113 -3.19 -5.90 -17.82
C GLY A 113 -4.53 -5.30 -17.39
N GLN A 114 -4.73 -5.09 -16.08
CA GLN A 114 -5.90 -4.41 -15.53
C GLN A 114 -5.66 -2.91 -15.38
N PHE A 115 -6.76 -2.15 -15.37
CA PHE A 115 -6.75 -0.84 -14.72
C PHE A 115 -7.11 -1.04 -13.25
N ALA A 116 -6.14 -0.88 -12.35
CA ALA A 116 -6.31 -1.12 -10.93
C ALA A 116 -5.86 0.07 -10.08
N THR A 117 -6.72 0.54 -9.17
CA THR A 117 -6.41 1.71 -8.34
C THR A 117 -7.01 1.60 -6.95
N GLY A 118 -6.26 2.13 -5.98
CA GLY A 118 -6.78 2.46 -4.66
C GLY A 118 -7.84 3.56 -4.74
N ILE A 119 -8.88 3.44 -3.93
CA ILE A 119 -9.96 4.42 -3.74
C ILE A 119 -10.28 4.57 -2.24
N GLY A 120 -10.88 5.70 -1.85
CA GLY A 120 -11.27 5.93 -0.46
C GLY A 120 -12.56 5.20 -0.07
N ASN A 121 -12.86 5.16 1.23
CA ASN A 121 -14.05 4.48 1.75
C ASN A 121 -15.37 5.01 1.17
N THR A 122 -15.45 6.32 0.90
CA THR A 122 -16.64 6.94 0.28
C THR A 122 -16.89 6.42 -1.12
N ASP A 123 -15.84 6.40 -1.97
CA ASP A 123 -15.93 5.86 -3.33
C ASP A 123 -16.24 4.37 -3.29
N ALA A 124 -15.64 3.63 -2.35
CA ALA A 124 -15.86 2.20 -2.22
C ALA A 124 -17.30 1.89 -1.79
N GLY A 125 -17.89 2.68 -0.88
CA GLY A 125 -19.30 2.55 -0.50
C GLY A 125 -20.23 2.84 -1.67
N PHE A 126 -19.91 3.84 -2.49
CA PHE A 126 -20.63 4.14 -3.73
C PHE A 126 -20.51 3.00 -4.76
N VAL A 127 -19.33 2.39 -4.90
CA VAL A 127 -19.12 1.21 -5.77
C VAL A 127 -19.91 0.01 -5.25
N MET A 128 -19.95 -0.23 -3.93
CA MET A 128 -20.74 -1.31 -3.35
C MET A 128 -22.24 -1.15 -3.67
N GLY A 129 -22.77 0.07 -3.67
CA GLY A 129 -24.18 0.31 -4.00
C GLY A 129 -24.51 0.35 -5.49
N THR A 130 -23.59 0.79 -6.34
CA THR A 130 -23.91 1.07 -7.76
C THR A 130 -23.17 0.21 -8.78
N GLY A 131 -22.09 -0.46 -8.38
CA GLY A 131 -21.17 -1.13 -9.29
C GLY A 131 -20.38 -0.19 -10.21
N LYS A 132 -20.37 1.11 -9.91
CA LYS A 132 -19.80 2.15 -10.77
C LYS A 132 -18.92 3.10 -9.97
N ALA A 133 -17.97 3.71 -10.66
CA ALA A 133 -17.15 4.80 -10.15
C ALA A 133 -16.92 5.85 -11.25
N LEU A 134 -16.78 7.11 -10.87
CA LEU A 134 -16.35 8.16 -11.79
C LEU A 134 -14.83 8.29 -11.70
N LEU A 135 -14.16 7.95 -12.81
CA LEU A 135 -12.71 7.99 -12.90
C LEU A 135 -12.29 8.94 -14.01
N LYS A 136 -11.37 9.85 -13.70
CA LYS A 136 -10.70 10.65 -14.72
C LYS A 136 -9.65 9.77 -15.41
N VAL A 137 -9.76 9.61 -16.72
CA VAL A 137 -8.79 8.83 -17.52
C VAL A 137 -7.40 9.45 -17.36
N PRO A 138 -6.41 8.71 -16.81
CA PRO A 138 -5.06 9.23 -16.64
C PRO A 138 -4.29 9.17 -17.98
N PRO A 139 -3.46 10.18 -18.30
CA PRO A 139 -2.46 10.03 -19.36
C PRO A 139 -1.42 8.96 -18.98
N THR A 140 -0.82 8.32 -19.97
CA THR A 140 0.15 7.22 -19.75
C THR A 140 1.59 7.69 -19.93
N ILE A 141 2.47 7.33 -19.00
CA ILE A 141 3.93 7.35 -19.16
C ILE A 141 4.36 5.94 -19.51
N ARG A 142 5.15 5.77 -20.58
CA ARG A 142 5.64 4.46 -21.01
C ARG A 142 7.09 4.27 -20.62
N PHE A 143 7.38 3.12 -20.01
CA PHE A 143 8.70 2.67 -19.61
C PHE A 143 9.04 1.45 -20.46
N VAL A 144 10.02 1.60 -21.36
CA VAL A 144 10.53 0.52 -22.20
C VAL A 144 11.80 -0.03 -21.54
N LEU A 145 11.76 -1.27 -21.07
CA LEU A 145 12.87 -1.96 -20.42
C LEU A 145 13.32 -3.11 -21.33
N ASP A 146 14.48 -2.93 -21.94
CA ASP A 146 15.08 -3.88 -22.88
C ASP A 146 16.42 -4.40 -22.36
N GLY A 147 16.82 -5.60 -22.82
CA GLY A 147 18.06 -6.25 -22.45
C GLY A 147 17.88 -7.45 -21.53
N GLU A 148 18.92 -8.28 -21.45
CA GLU A 148 18.95 -9.45 -20.56
C GLU A 148 19.13 -8.99 -19.11
N MET A 149 18.21 -9.39 -18.22
CA MET A 149 18.30 -9.05 -16.81
C MET A 149 19.43 -9.83 -16.14
N PRO A 150 20.45 -9.14 -15.57
CA PRO A 150 21.50 -9.83 -14.82
C PRO A 150 20.90 -10.70 -13.71
N PRO A 151 21.49 -11.89 -13.44
CA PRO A 151 20.90 -12.90 -12.55
C PRO A 151 20.85 -12.49 -11.06
N TYR A 152 21.44 -11.34 -10.73
CA TYR A 152 21.46 -10.76 -9.38
C TYR A 152 20.48 -9.58 -9.22
N LEU A 153 19.80 -9.15 -10.30
CA LEU A 153 18.74 -8.15 -10.22
C LEU A 153 17.40 -8.83 -10.02
N LEU A 154 16.48 -8.08 -9.41
CA LEU A 154 15.07 -8.41 -9.30
C LEU A 154 14.23 -7.28 -9.90
N ALA A 155 12.96 -7.54 -10.17
CA ALA A 155 11.99 -6.49 -10.54
C ALA A 155 11.96 -5.31 -9.54
N LYS A 156 12.27 -5.56 -8.26
CA LYS A 156 12.43 -4.52 -7.24
C LYS A 156 13.50 -3.49 -7.62
N ASP A 157 14.63 -3.94 -8.16
CA ASP A 157 15.68 -3.04 -8.63
C ASP A 157 15.19 -2.19 -9.79
N LEU A 158 14.46 -2.79 -10.74
CA LEU A 158 13.92 -2.07 -11.91
C LEU A 158 12.98 -0.93 -11.48
N ILE A 159 12.01 -1.20 -10.60
CA ILE A 159 11.06 -0.16 -10.17
C ILE A 159 11.71 0.89 -9.28
N LEU A 160 12.70 0.54 -8.45
CA LEU A 160 13.48 1.53 -7.69
C LEU A 160 14.37 2.39 -8.59
N GLN A 161 14.92 1.84 -9.67
CA GLN A 161 15.63 2.62 -10.69
C GLN A 161 14.69 3.66 -11.30
N ILE A 162 13.48 3.24 -11.69
CA ILE A 162 12.46 4.13 -12.25
C ILE A 162 12.03 5.21 -11.24
N ILE A 163 11.67 4.85 -10.00
CA ILE A 163 11.25 5.80 -8.96
C ILE A 163 12.37 6.80 -8.66
N GLY A 164 13.63 6.35 -8.58
CA GLY A 164 14.76 7.26 -8.40
C GLY A 164 15.02 8.20 -9.59
N GLU A 165 14.58 7.83 -10.80
CA GLU A 165 14.68 8.68 -12.00
C GLU A 165 13.57 9.73 -12.06
N ILE A 166 12.34 9.35 -11.67
CA ILE A 166 11.15 10.20 -11.83
C ILE A 166 10.70 10.88 -10.52
N SER A 167 11.27 10.51 -9.37
CA SER A 167 10.86 10.91 -8.00
C SER A 167 9.51 10.35 -7.54
N VAL A 168 9.20 10.54 -6.25
CA VAL A 168 7.90 10.14 -5.65
C VAL A 168 6.67 10.85 -6.23
N SER A 169 6.86 11.89 -7.04
CA SER A 169 5.76 12.63 -7.68
C SER A 169 5.79 12.54 -9.21
N GLY A 170 6.74 11.81 -9.80
CA GLY A 170 6.98 11.79 -11.25
C GLY A 170 5.82 11.26 -12.08
N ALA A 171 5.01 10.38 -11.50
CA ALA A 171 3.86 9.76 -12.16
C ALA A 171 2.51 10.26 -11.60
N THR A 172 2.48 11.37 -10.86
CA THR A 172 1.25 11.91 -10.24
C THR A 172 0.08 12.00 -11.24
N TYR A 173 -1.01 11.30 -10.94
CA TYR A 173 -2.22 11.16 -11.77
C TYR A 173 -2.01 10.51 -13.15
N ARG A 174 -0.90 9.83 -13.37
CA ARG A 174 -0.57 9.12 -14.62
C ARG A 174 -0.64 7.62 -14.45
N SER A 175 -0.91 6.91 -15.54
CA SER A 175 -0.67 5.47 -15.61
C SER A 175 0.79 5.23 -15.99
N MET A 176 1.44 4.24 -15.39
CA MET A 176 2.77 3.77 -15.78
C MET A 176 2.62 2.48 -16.58
N GLU A 177 2.91 2.51 -17.87
CA GLU A 177 2.92 1.32 -18.72
C GLU A 177 4.35 0.78 -18.83
N PHE A 178 4.52 -0.52 -18.55
CA PHE A 178 5.81 -1.20 -18.64
C PHE A 178 5.80 -2.17 -19.83
N VAL A 179 6.76 -2.01 -20.74
CA VAL A 179 6.93 -2.83 -21.94
C VAL A 179 8.41 -3.10 -22.21
N GLY A 180 8.71 -3.96 -23.18
CA GLY A 180 10.08 -4.26 -23.62
C GLY A 180 10.50 -5.69 -23.30
N SER A 181 11.62 -6.11 -23.89
CA SER A 181 12.05 -7.52 -23.85
C SER A 181 12.27 -8.03 -22.44
N THR A 182 12.71 -7.16 -21.52
CA THR A 182 12.90 -7.55 -20.11
C THR A 182 11.54 -7.85 -19.47
N ILE A 183 10.54 -6.98 -19.67
CA ILE A 183 9.19 -7.15 -19.08
C ILE A 183 8.54 -8.45 -19.55
N GLU A 184 8.68 -8.78 -20.84
CA GLU A 184 8.19 -10.03 -21.42
C GLU A 184 8.82 -11.26 -20.75
N SER A 185 10.10 -11.16 -20.36
CA SER A 185 10.83 -12.25 -19.69
C SER A 185 10.50 -12.42 -18.19
N LEU A 186 9.90 -11.40 -17.56
CA LEU A 186 9.57 -11.45 -16.14
C LEU A 186 8.44 -12.42 -15.84
N THR A 187 8.52 -13.06 -14.69
CA THR A 187 7.43 -13.87 -14.15
C THR A 187 6.24 -13.00 -13.73
N MET A 188 5.08 -13.61 -13.46
CA MET A 188 3.95 -12.85 -12.91
C MET A 188 4.26 -12.27 -11.52
N GLU A 189 5.07 -12.96 -10.71
CA GLU A 189 5.46 -12.45 -9.39
C GLU A 189 6.33 -11.20 -9.52
N GLU A 190 7.28 -11.19 -10.45
CA GLU A 190 8.10 -10.01 -10.75
C GLU A 190 7.29 -8.84 -11.35
N ARG A 191 6.33 -9.12 -12.23
CA ARG A 191 5.42 -8.09 -12.76
C ARG A 191 4.55 -7.49 -11.65
N MET A 192 4.09 -8.30 -10.71
CA MET A 192 3.36 -7.83 -9.52
C MET A 192 4.24 -6.89 -8.67
N THR A 193 5.53 -7.21 -8.47
CA THR A 193 6.48 -6.31 -7.80
C THR A 193 6.61 -4.95 -8.50
N LEU A 194 6.71 -4.93 -9.84
CA LEU A 194 6.75 -3.68 -10.61
C LEU A 194 5.48 -2.83 -10.41
N CYS A 195 4.31 -3.43 -10.61
CA CYS A 195 3.05 -2.70 -10.57
C CYS A 195 2.64 -2.32 -9.14
N ASN A 196 3.04 -3.10 -8.13
CA ASN A 196 2.81 -2.78 -6.72
C ASN A 196 3.37 -1.39 -6.37
N MET A 197 4.62 -1.15 -6.76
CA MET A 197 5.35 0.06 -6.36
C MET A 197 5.05 1.31 -7.20
N VAL A 198 4.01 1.28 -8.04
CA VAL A 198 3.66 2.41 -8.90
C VAL A 198 3.14 3.60 -8.09
N ILE A 199 2.46 3.33 -6.98
CA ILE A 199 1.90 4.38 -6.13
C ILE A 199 3.01 5.19 -5.42
N GLU A 200 4.19 4.61 -5.21
CA GLU A 200 5.37 5.27 -4.63
C GLU A 200 5.92 6.37 -5.56
N ALA A 201 5.66 6.31 -6.87
CA ALA A 201 5.94 7.39 -7.82
C ALA A 201 4.77 8.37 -7.99
N GLY A 202 3.69 8.20 -7.21
CA GLY A 202 2.43 8.93 -7.37
C GLY A 202 1.55 8.41 -8.51
N GLY A 203 1.92 7.27 -9.11
CA GLY A 203 1.19 6.68 -10.22
C GLY A 203 -0.21 6.24 -9.83
N LYS A 204 -1.18 6.50 -10.70
CA LYS A 204 -2.59 6.11 -10.50
C LYS A 204 -2.81 4.61 -10.74
N ASN A 205 -2.07 4.05 -11.68
CA ASN A 205 -2.16 2.66 -12.11
C ASN A 205 -0.82 2.24 -12.73
N GLY A 206 -0.40 1.00 -12.51
CA GLY A 206 0.63 0.33 -13.29
C GLY A 206 -0.02 -0.58 -14.32
N VAL A 207 0.58 -0.79 -15.48
CA VAL A 207 0.07 -1.81 -16.41
C VAL A 207 1.18 -2.51 -17.16
N VAL A 208 1.11 -3.84 -17.17
CA VAL A 208 1.91 -4.71 -18.03
C VAL A 208 0.92 -5.40 -18.99
N PRO A 209 1.15 -5.36 -20.33
CA PRO A 209 0.30 -6.08 -21.27
C PRO A 209 0.25 -7.58 -20.97
N ALA A 210 -0.95 -8.16 -21.00
CA ALA A 210 -1.13 -9.59 -20.74
C ALA A 210 -0.60 -10.43 -21.90
N ASP A 211 0.23 -11.43 -21.59
CA ASP A 211 0.85 -12.35 -22.54
C ASP A 211 0.71 -13.81 -22.08
N GLU A 212 1.44 -14.73 -22.72
CA GLU A 212 1.42 -16.16 -22.39
C GLU A 212 1.75 -16.43 -20.90
N THR A 213 2.66 -15.67 -20.30
CA THR A 213 2.98 -15.77 -18.87
C THR A 213 1.77 -15.44 -18.01
N THR A 214 1.01 -14.41 -18.38
CA THR A 214 -0.24 -14.04 -17.71
C THR A 214 -1.32 -15.11 -17.89
N PHE A 215 -1.54 -15.59 -19.11
CA PHE A 215 -2.58 -16.59 -19.39
C PHE A 215 -2.28 -17.92 -18.70
N LYS A 216 -1.04 -18.38 -18.74
CA LYS A 216 -0.58 -19.58 -18.04
C LYS A 216 -0.72 -19.44 -16.53
N TYR A 217 -0.48 -18.25 -15.97
CA TYR A 217 -0.73 -18.02 -14.55
C TYR A 217 -2.22 -18.14 -14.22
N LEU A 218 -3.13 -17.69 -15.08
CA LEU A 218 -4.57 -17.72 -14.80
C LEU A 218 -5.23 -19.08 -15.09
N GLU A 219 -4.54 -19.97 -15.80
CA GLU A 219 -5.03 -21.32 -16.09
C GLU A 219 -5.46 -22.05 -14.81
N GLY A 220 -6.71 -22.54 -14.80
CA GLY A 220 -7.29 -23.23 -13.66
C GLY A 220 -7.61 -22.35 -12.43
N LYS A 221 -7.30 -21.05 -12.44
CA LYS A 221 -7.59 -20.12 -11.33
C LYS A 221 -8.93 -19.40 -11.47
N THR A 222 -9.44 -19.24 -12.69
CA THR A 222 -10.73 -18.59 -12.94
C THR A 222 -11.48 -19.25 -14.09
N SER A 223 -12.81 -19.24 -14.01
CA SER A 223 -13.74 -19.65 -15.06
C SER A 223 -14.56 -18.48 -15.63
N VAL A 224 -14.28 -17.25 -15.17
CA VAL A 224 -14.92 -16.04 -15.66
C VAL A 224 -14.20 -15.61 -16.93
N GLU A 225 -14.96 -15.43 -18.02
CA GLU A 225 -14.45 -14.91 -19.28
C GLU A 225 -13.91 -13.49 -19.12
N TYR A 226 -12.80 -13.19 -19.79
CA TYR A 226 -12.17 -11.88 -19.80
C TYR A 226 -11.58 -11.56 -21.17
N GLU A 227 -11.48 -10.27 -21.50
CA GLU A 227 -10.95 -9.79 -22.78
C GLU A 227 -9.74 -8.91 -22.52
N PRO A 228 -8.51 -9.38 -22.83
CA PRO A 228 -7.31 -8.57 -22.72
C PRO A 228 -7.38 -7.33 -23.61
N VAL A 229 -6.90 -6.20 -23.11
CA VAL A 229 -6.84 -4.93 -23.86
C VAL A 229 -5.37 -4.54 -24.05
N TYR A 230 -5.04 -4.07 -25.24
CA TYR A 230 -3.69 -3.74 -25.65
C TYR A 230 -3.56 -2.29 -26.12
N SER A 231 -2.37 -1.74 -25.97
CA SER A 231 -2.03 -0.43 -26.54
C SER A 231 -2.01 -0.51 -28.07
N ASP A 232 -2.71 0.42 -28.72
CA ASP A 232 -2.67 0.58 -30.17
C ASP A 232 -1.28 1.02 -30.65
N ALA A 233 -0.88 0.62 -31.85
CA ALA A 233 0.39 1.06 -32.46
C ALA A 233 0.51 2.60 -32.61
N GLN A 234 -0.63 3.31 -32.64
CA GLN A 234 -0.71 4.77 -32.75
C GLN A 234 -0.99 5.46 -31.40
N ALA A 235 -0.92 4.72 -30.28
CA ALA A 235 -1.13 5.27 -28.95
C ALA A 235 -0.13 6.39 -28.65
N ARG A 236 -0.62 7.46 -28.00
CA ARG A 236 0.20 8.60 -27.61
C ARG A 236 0.51 8.53 -26.13
N PHE A 237 1.79 8.65 -25.80
CA PHE A 237 2.27 8.67 -24.44
C PHE A 237 2.57 10.11 -24.03
N TYR A 238 2.37 10.40 -22.75
CA TYR A 238 2.78 11.68 -22.18
C TYR A 238 4.29 11.84 -22.18
N SER A 239 5.00 10.78 -21.83
CA SER A 239 6.44 10.68 -21.89
C SER A 239 6.86 9.23 -22.06
N ASP A 240 8.07 9.07 -22.57
CA ASP A 240 8.70 7.79 -22.85
C ASP A 240 10.05 7.73 -22.14
N TYR A 241 10.30 6.67 -21.39
CA TYR A 241 11.58 6.35 -20.79
C TYR A 241 12.10 5.03 -21.34
N ARG A 242 13.41 4.93 -21.56
CA ARG A 242 14.05 3.72 -22.07
C ARG A 242 15.21 3.32 -21.17
N PHE A 243 15.23 2.05 -20.76
CA PHE A 243 16.26 1.48 -19.90
C PHE A 243 16.90 0.29 -20.59
N ASP A 244 18.23 0.26 -20.58
CA ASP A 244 19.02 -0.92 -20.93
C ASP A 244 19.30 -1.68 -19.63
N VAL A 245 18.52 -2.73 -19.38
CA VAL A 245 18.53 -3.49 -18.13
C VAL A 245 19.86 -4.22 -17.91
N SER A 246 20.57 -4.56 -18.99
CA SER A 246 21.88 -5.24 -18.90
C SER A 246 22.96 -4.40 -18.21
N LYS A 247 22.75 -3.09 -18.10
CA LYS A 247 23.65 -2.11 -17.47
C LYS A 247 23.23 -1.71 -16.07
N LEU A 248 22.09 -2.20 -15.58
CA LEU A 248 21.59 -1.84 -14.26
C LEU A 248 22.35 -2.61 -13.18
N GLU A 249 22.48 -1.96 -12.02
CA GLU A 249 23.10 -2.51 -10.83
C GLU A 249 22.07 -2.57 -9.69
N PRO A 250 22.25 -3.45 -8.69
CA PRO A 250 21.36 -3.53 -7.54
C PRO A 250 21.28 -2.21 -6.80
N VAL A 251 20.08 -1.84 -6.37
CA VAL A 251 19.82 -0.56 -5.70
C VAL A 251 19.10 -0.74 -4.38
N VAL A 252 19.31 0.24 -3.50
CA VAL A 252 18.63 0.36 -2.21
C VAL A 252 17.97 1.72 -2.13
N ALA A 253 16.71 1.76 -1.69
CA ALA A 253 16.06 2.99 -1.27
C ALA A 253 16.56 3.37 0.13
N LYS A 254 17.32 4.45 0.23
CA LYS A 254 17.83 4.95 1.51
C LYS A 254 16.73 5.70 2.26
N PRO A 255 16.78 5.72 3.59
CA PRO A 255 15.90 6.57 4.38
C PRO A 255 15.95 8.05 3.95
N HIS A 256 14.85 8.79 3.97
CA HIS A 256 13.48 8.41 4.37
C HIS A 256 12.50 8.47 3.18
N SER A 257 12.94 8.11 1.97
CA SER A 257 12.10 8.21 0.77
C SER A 257 12.39 7.11 -0.24
N PRO A 258 11.36 6.51 -0.89
CA PRO A 258 11.55 5.50 -1.92
C PRO A 258 12.39 5.96 -3.12
N ASP A 259 12.39 7.26 -3.43
CA ASP A 259 13.19 7.84 -4.52
C ASP A 259 14.63 8.20 -4.12
N ASN A 260 15.01 8.08 -2.84
CA ASN A 260 16.37 8.28 -2.37
C ASN A 260 17.25 7.04 -2.65
N ARG A 261 17.32 6.69 -3.92
CA ARG A 261 18.03 5.53 -4.45
C ARG A 261 19.55 5.71 -4.29
N ALA A 262 20.24 4.64 -3.90
CA ALA A 262 21.68 4.48 -4.04
C ALA A 262 22.01 3.09 -4.58
N LEU A 263 23.20 2.93 -5.16
CA LEU A 263 23.69 1.61 -5.53
C LEU A 263 23.99 0.81 -4.26
N ALA A 264 23.67 -0.48 -4.24
CA ALA A 264 23.91 -1.33 -3.06
C ALA A 264 25.39 -1.30 -2.62
N ARG A 265 26.33 -1.24 -3.57
CA ARG A 265 27.78 -1.14 -3.30
C ARG A 265 28.19 0.13 -2.54
N GLU A 266 27.42 1.22 -2.69
CA GLU A 266 27.66 2.50 -2.01
C GLU A 266 27.19 2.46 -0.55
N CYS A 267 26.35 1.49 -0.20
CA CYS A 267 25.82 1.29 1.14
C CYS A 267 26.60 0.26 1.98
N LYS A 268 27.79 -0.17 1.52
CA LYS A 268 28.60 -1.22 2.20
C LYS A 268 28.96 -0.92 3.65
N ASP A 269 29.06 0.37 4.01
CA ASP A 269 29.47 0.83 5.35
C ASP A 269 28.24 1.03 6.28
N VAL A 270 27.02 0.85 5.76
CA VAL A 270 25.78 0.95 6.53
C VAL A 270 25.65 -0.29 7.41
N LYS A 271 25.61 -0.07 8.72
CA LYS A 271 25.28 -1.12 9.69
C LYS A 271 23.77 -1.32 9.70
N ILE A 272 23.37 -2.57 9.65
CA ILE A 272 21.99 -3.01 9.80
C ILE A 272 21.86 -3.73 11.13
N ASP A 273 20.72 -3.57 11.81
CA ASP A 273 20.45 -4.23 13.08
C ASP A 273 19.48 -5.42 12.92
N ARG A 274 18.67 -5.42 11.85
CA ARG A 274 17.64 -6.43 11.53
C ARG A 274 17.43 -6.52 10.01
N VAL A 275 16.92 -7.64 9.53
CA VAL A 275 16.48 -7.86 8.13
C VAL A 275 15.07 -8.42 8.12
N TYR A 276 14.23 -7.88 7.25
CA TYR A 276 12.86 -8.33 7.02
C TYR A 276 12.68 -8.65 5.53
N ILE A 277 12.17 -9.86 5.24
CA ILE A 277 11.91 -10.37 3.89
C ILE A 277 10.48 -10.91 3.89
N GLY A 278 9.58 -10.27 3.16
CA GLY A 278 8.16 -10.51 3.22
C GLY A 278 7.36 -9.23 3.15
N SER A 279 6.34 -9.15 2.29
CA SER A 279 5.41 -8.01 2.15
C SER A 279 4.46 -8.30 0.98
N CYS A 280 3.61 -7.33 0.61
CA CYS A 280 2.89 -7.42 -0.67
C CYS A 280 3.79 -7.23 -1.90
N THR A 281 4.99 -6.63 -1.73
CA THR A 281 6.02 -6.48 -2.77
C THR A 281 6.99 -7.64 -2.86
N GLY A 282 7.29 -8.39 -1.79
CA GLY A 282 8.26 -9.49 -1.89
C GLY A 282 8.05 -10.69 -0.94
N GLY A 283 6.84 -10.88 -0.42
CA GLY A 283 6.51 -12.13 0.28
C GLY A 283 6.15 -13.28 -0.66
N LYS A 284 6.57 -13.28 -1.92
CA LYS A 284 6.16 -14.28 -2.93
C LYS A 284 7.21 -15.38 -3.06
N THR A 285 6.91 -16.42 -3.82
CA THR A 285 7.76 -17.62 -3.89
C THR A 285 9.14 -17.29 -4.42
N GLU A 286 9.21 -16.48 -5.46
CA GLU A 286 10.47 -16.13 -6.13
C GLU A 286 11.37 -15.26 -5.27
N ASP A 287 10.79 -14.39 -4.45
CA ASP A 287 11.53 -13.55 -3.52
C ASP A 287 12.27 -14.41 -2.47
N PHE A 288 11.62 -15.45 -1.95
CA PHE A 288 12.26 -16.38 -1.02
C PHE A 288 13.27 -17.29 -1.70
N ILE A 289 13.07 -17.64 -2.98
CA ILE A 289 14.11 -18.34 -3.77
C ILE A 289 15.33 -17.44 -3.94
N ALA A 290 15.15 -16.14 -4.21
CA ALA A 290 16.24 -15.18 -4.30
C ALA A 290 16.98 -15.04 -2.96
N ALA A 291 16.24 -14.88 -1.86
CA ALA A 291 16.78 -14.85 -0.51
C ALA A 291 17.55 -16.15 -0.17
N ALA A 292 17.03 -17.31 -0.58
CA ALA A 292 17.68 -18.60 -0.40
C ALA A 292 19.04 -18.67 -1.10
N LYS A 293 19.11 -18.20 -2.35
CA LYS A 293 20.38 -18.17 -3.11
C LYS A 293 21.43 -17.33 -2.38
N VAL A 294 21.05 -16.15 -1.88
CA VAL A 294 21.94 -15.27 -1.11
C VAL A 294 22.36 -15.92 0.21
N PHE A 295 21.43 -16.53 0.92
CA PHE A 295 21.70 -17.23 2.17
C PHE A 295 22.68 -18.40 1.98
N LEU A 296 22.48 -19.21 0.94
CA LEU A 296 23.37 -20.31 0.58
C LEU A 296 24.77 -19.82 0.20
N ALA A 297 24.85 -18.77 -0.63
CA ALA A 297 26.11 -18.15 -1.02
C ALA A 297 26.87 -17.54 0.17
N SER A 298 26.16 -17.15 1.22
CA SER A 298 26.71 -16.63 2.48
C SER A 298 27.18 -17.72 3.45
N GLY A 299 27.18 -18.99 3.03
CA GLY A 299 27.55 -20.11 3.89
C GLY A 299 26.51 -20.42 4.96
N LYS A 300 25.22 -20.18 4.67
CA LYS A 300 24.08 -20.44 5.57
C LYS A 300 24.14 -19.67 6.90
N LYS A 301 24.67 -18.44 6.87
CA LYS A 301 24.83 -17.60 8.06
C LYS A 301 24.26 -16.21 7.82
N VAL A 302 23.59 -15.69 8.84
CA VAL A 302 23.17 -14.29 8.94
C VAL A 302 23.91 -13.61 10.09
N LYS A 303 24.17 -12.31 9.97
CA LYS A 303 24.84 -11.52 11.02
C LYS A 303 23.86 -10.88 12.00
N VAL A 304 22.61 -10.70 11.59
CA VAL A 304 21.56 -10.01 12.34
C VAL A 304 20.28 -10.83 12.30
N PRO A 305 19.35 -10.62 13.26
CA PRO A 305 18.02 -11.19 13.20
C PRO A 305 17.39 -10.97 11.82
N THR A 306 16.99 -12.07 11.18
CA THR A 306 16.43 -12.08 9.83
C THR A 306 15.08 -12.77 9.88
N PHE A 307 14.03 -12.05 9.49
CA PHE A 307 12.64 -12.50 9.55
C PHE A 307 12.14 -12.78 8.13
N LEU A 308 11.53 -13.96 7.95
CA LEU A 308 10.89 -14.36 6.70
C LEU A 308 9.38 -14.37 6.92
N VAL A 309 8.63 -13.56 6.17
CA VAL A 309 7.18 -13.41 6.31
C VAL A 309 6.49 -13.69 4.97
N PRO A 310 5.98 -14.92 4.76
CA PRO A 310 5.31 -15.27 3.53
C PRO A 310 4.05 -14.45 3.31
N ALA A 311 3.82 -13.97 2.08
CA ALA A 311 2.63 -13.17 1.76
C ALA A 311 1.34 -14.00 1.88
N THR A 312 1.40 -15.31 1.65
CA THR A 312 0.21 -16.18 1.66
C THR A 312 0.53 -17.54 2.26
N GLN A 313 -0.51 -18.25 2.72
CA GLN A 313 -0.37 -19.64 3.18
C GLN A 313 0.18 -20.57 2.08
N LYS A 314 -0.18 -20.34 0.82
CA LYS A 314 0.37 -21.11 -0.32
C LYS A 314 1.88 -20.95 -0.42
N VAL A 315 2.40 -19.73 -0.22
CA VAL A 315 3.84 -19.46 -0.20
C VAL A 315 4.50 -20.07 1.04
N GLU A 316 3.86 -20.00 2.22
CA GLU A 316 4.37 -20.63 3.44
C GLU A 316 4.54 -22.15 3.28
N GLY A 317 3.56 -22.84 2.69
CA GLY A 317 3.63 -24.28 2.45
C GLY A 317 4.82 -24.73 1.60
N LEU A 318 5.35 -23.84 0.75
CA LEU A 318 6.55 -24.10 -0.06
C LEU A 318 7.84 -24.07 0.76
N PHE A 319 7.87 -23.46 1.96
CA PHE A 319 9.05 -23.49 2.83
C PHE A 319 9.34 -24.88 3.40
N GLY A 320 8.33 -25.76 3.47
CA GLY A 320 8.53 -27.17 3.76
C GLY A 320 9.47 -27.85 2.76
N VAL A 321 9.59 -27.30 1.55
CA VAL A 321 10.54 -27.72 0.50
C VAL A 321 11.89 -27.01 0.67
N LEU A 322 11.91 -25.76 1.13
CA LEU A 322 13.11 -24.97 1.44
C LEU A 322 13.67 -25.27 2.87
N ARG A 323 13.72 -26.55 3.25
CA ARG A 323 14.10 -27.07 4.59
C ARG A 323 15.39 -26.48 5.19
N GLU A 324 16.33 -26.07 4.35
CA GLU A 324 17.62 -25.54 4.79
C GLU A 324 17.55 -24.13 5.36
N MET A 325 16.62 -23.27 4.93
CA MET A 325 16.45 -21.93 5.50
C MET A 325 15.61 -21.98 6.76
N SER A 326 14.53 -22.77 6.75
CA SER A 326 13.59 -22.89 7.87
C SER A 326 14.21 -23.45 9.15
N SER A 327 15.31 -24.19 9.02
CA SER A 327 16.03 -24.78 10.16
C SER A 327 17.00 -23.82 10.84
N VAL A 328 17.34 -22.70 10.18
CA VAL A 328 18.35 -21.74 10.64
C VAL A 328 17.76 -20.36 10.91
N LEU A 329 16.70 -20.00 10.21
CA LEU A 329 16.02 -18.71 10.34
C LEU A 329 14.65 -18.91 10.97
N PRO A 330 14.23 -18.02 11.90
CA PRO A 330 12.89 -18.06 12.44
C PRO A 330 11.89 -17.81 11.30
N LEU A 331 11.11 -18.85 10.97
CA LEU A 331 9.92 -18.70 10.15
C LEU A 331 8.81 -18.11 11.00
N GLY A 332 8.36 -16.92 10.63
CA GLY A 332 7.16 -16.32 11.18
C GLY A 332 6.09 -16.26 10.10
N PHE A 333 4.98 -16.95 10.28
CA PHE A 333 3.72 -16.29 9.97
C PHE A 333 3.44 -15.37 11.15
N VAL A 334 2.71 -14.28 10.98
CA VAL A 334 2.54 -13.28 12.05
C VAL A 334 1.67 -13.83 13.20
N ASP A 335 1.74 -15.09 13.64
CA ASP A 335 1.01 -15.65 14.79
C ASP A 335 1.20 -14.84 16.09
N ARG A 336 2.31 -14.10 16.15
CA ARG A 336 2.51 -12.95 17.02
C ARG A 336 3.36 -11.99 16.22
N LEU A 337 2.84 -10.82 15.87
CA LEU A 337 3.71 -9.64 15.96
C LEU A 337 4.30 -9.72 17.38
N PHE A 338 5.62 -9.93 17.49
CA PHE A 338 6.30 -9.76 18.76
C PHE A 338 6.11 -8.29 19.16
N PHE A 339 4.99 -8.00 19.82
CA PHE A 339 4.71 -6.76 20.52
C PHE A 339 5.49 -6.67 21.84
N GLY A 340 6.42 -7.60 22.08
CA GLY A 340 7.54 -7.44 23.00
C GLY A 340 8.80 -7.14 22.19
N ASP A 341 9.25 -5.89 22.24
CA ASP A 341 10.56 -5.38 21.80
C ASP A 341 10.87 -5.24 20.29
N LEU A 342 9.89 -5.41 19.39
CA LEU A 342 10.02 -4.98 17.98
C LEU A 342 9.15 -3.75 17.67
N ARG A 343 9.79 -2.58 17.52
CA ARG A 343 9.18 -1.37 16.95
C ARG A 343 9.41 -1.35 15.44
N VAL A 344 8.42 -1.77 14.66
CA VAL A 344 8.35 -1.52 13.21
C VAL A 344 6.93 -1.00 12.91
N MET A 345 6.86 0.27 12.54
CA MET A 345 5.60 1.01 12.36
C MET A 345 5.17 0.95 10.90
N TYR A 346 4.09 0.22 10.61
CA TYR A 346 3.28 0.39 9.39
C TYR A 346 1.99 1.15 9.74
N LEU A 347 1.47 1.92 8.78
CA LEU A 347 0.41 2.91 9.00
C LEU A 347 -0.85 2.37 9.70
N GLY A 348 -1.18 2.98 10.84
CA GLY A 348 -2.55 3.21 11.27
C GLY A 348 -3.27 2.08 12.02
N ALA A 349 -2.79 1.72 13.21
CA ALA A 349 -3.64 1.28 14.33
C ALA A 349 -2.97 1.71 15.64
N GLY A 350 -3.68 2.45 16.49
CA GLY A 350 -3.06 3.14 17.63
C GLY A 350 -2.70 2.23 18.81
N GLY A 351 -1.60 2.55 19.51
CA GLY A 351 -1.31 2.02 20.84
C GLY A 351 0.13 2.19 21.33
N ASN A 352 0.33 3.20 22.19
CA ASN A 352 1.37 3.42 23.21
C ASN A 352 2.77 3.94 22.82
N GLU A 353 3.17 4.99 23.58
CA GLU A 353 4.48 5.65 23.67
C GLU A 353 5.59 4.71 24.12
N VAL A 354 6.79 4.78 23.51
CA VAL A 354 8.08 4.60 24.21
C VAL A 354 9.22 5.29 23.42
N ASP A 355 10.11 5.98 24.15
CA ASP A 355 11.43 6.53 23.76
C ASP A 355 12.40 5.47 23.21
N ASP A 356 13.16 5.80 22.16
CA ASP A 356 14.42 5.19 21.67
C ASP A 356 14.45 5.03 20.14
N ALA A 357 15.45 5.65 19.50
CA ALA A 357 15.66 5.65 18.05
C ALA A 357 16.54 4.46 17.62
N GLU A 358 15.92 3.37 17.17
CA GLU A 358 16.59 2.23 16.51
C GLU A 358 16.56 2.37 14.97
N ARG A 359 17.60 1.89 14.27
CA ARG A 359 17.68 1.88 12.79
C ARG A 359 17.35 0.49 12.24
N ALA A 360 16.10 0.28 11.85
CA ALA A 360 15.76 -0.85 10.98
C ALA A 360 16.14 -0.50 9.52
N VAL A 361 16.72 -1.46 8.80
CA VAL A 361 16.91 -1.37 7.34
C VAL A 361 16.17 -2.54 6.72
N ASP A 362 15.16 -2.21 5.93
CA ASP A 362 14.50 -3.19 5.06
C ASP A 362 15.44 -3.45 3.88
N VAL A 363 16.32 -4.45 4.06
CA VAL A 363 17.34 -4.80 3.06
C VAL A 363 16.70 -5.35 1.78
N LEU A 364 15.44 -5.77 1.85
CA LEU A 364 14.69 -6.22 0.69
C LEU A 364 13.28 -5.61 0.60
N GLU A 365 12.56 -5.41 1.71
CA GLU A 365 11.10 -5.27 1.62
C GLU A 365 10.42 -4.44 2.71
N ALA A 366 10.21 -3.17 2.42
CA ALA A 366 9.04 -2.42 2.86
C ALA A 366 8.76 -1.31 1.83
N GLU A 367 7.49 -1.10 1.54
CA GLU A 367 6.95 -0.12 0.58
C GLU A 367 6.84 1.29 1.17
N ARG A 368 6.81 1.43 2.51
CA ARG A 368 6.61 2.70 3.19
C ARG A 368 7.70 2.98 4.22
N GLN A 369 8.79 3.62 3.81
CA GLN A 369 9.70 4.27 4.76
C GLN A 369 9.12 5.63 5.17
N PHE A 370 8.30 5.67 6.23
CA PHE A 370 7.83 6.93 6.82
C PHE A 370 8.54 7.27 8.14
N TYR A 371 8.93 8.54 8.21
CA TYR A 371 9.26 9.41 9.35
C TYR A 371 9.83 8.76 10.63
N GLY A 372 11.13 8.96 10.84
CA GLY A 372 11.62 9.16 12.20
C GLY A 372 10.92 10.38 12.82
N VAL A 373 10.67 10.33 14.13
CA VAL A 373 10.19 11.49 14.88
C VAL A 373 11.24 12.58 14.82
N CYS A 374 11.10 13.51 13.87
CA CYS A 374 11.77 14.79 13.94
C CYS A 374 10.99 15.66 14.94
N GLN A 375 11.55 15.88 16.13
CA GLN A 375 11.13 17.00 16.96
C GLN A 375 11.51 18.28 16.24
N PHE A 376 10.55 18.86 15.54
CA PHE A 376 10.68 20.23 15.06
C PHE A 376 10.27 21.15 16.20
N ASP A 377 11.12 22.12 16.50
CA ASP A 377 10.68 23.31 17.22
C ASP A 377 9.71 24.06 16.30
N VAL A 378 8.41 23.76 16.44
CA VAL A 378 7.32 24.35 15.65
C VAL A 378 7.25 25.88 15.81
N SER A 379 7.88 26.45 16.84
CA SER A 379 8.03 27.91 16.94
C SER A 379 8.99 28.50 15.90
N LYS A 380 9.82 27.65 15.26
CA LYS A 380 10.81 28.00 14.24
C LYS A 380 10.42 27.56 12.82
N LEU A 381 9.32 26.83 12.66
CA LEU A 381 8.82 26.41 11.35
C LEU A 381 7.90 27.48 10.77
N GLU A 382 8.18 27.92 9.55
CA GLU A 382 7.29 28.79 8.79
C GLU A 382 6.28 27.94 8.01
N PRO A 383 4.96 28.12 8.19
CA PRO A 383 3.96 27.42 7.40
C PRO A 383 4.10 27.79 5.92
N VAL A 384 4.01 26.80 5.03
CA VAL A 384 4.06 27.00 3.58
C VAL A 384 2.75 26.53 2.93
N VAL A 385 2.30 27.27 1.91
CA VAL A 385 1.13 26.91 1.10
C VAL A 385 1.64 26.42 -0.25
N ALA A 386 1.32 25.17 -0.59
CA ALA A 386 1.53 24.65 -1.94
C ALA A 386 0.40 25.17 -2.85
N LYS A 387 0.76 25.75 -4.00
CA LYS A 387 -0.24 26.13 -5.01
C LYS A 387 -0.83 24.86 -5.66
N PRO A 388 -2.12 24.86 -6.07
CA PRO A 388 -2.71 23.71 -6.75
C PRO A 388 -1.86 23.28 -7.95
N HIS A 389 -1.66 21.96 -8.10
CA HIS A 389 -0.97 21.31 -9.23
C HIS A 389 0.57 21.34 -9.25
N SER A 390 1.24 21.82 -8.20
CA SER A 390 2.70 21.68 -8.08
C SER A 390 3.13 21.63 -6.61
N PRO A 391 3.45 20.45 -6.05
CA PRO A 391 3.92 20.32 -4.66
C PRO A 391 5.27 21.00 -4.39
N ASP A 392 6.01 21.38 -5.44
CA ASP A 392 7.29 22.09 -5.36
C ASP A 392 7.12 23.62 -5.35
N ASN A 393 5.96 24.13 -5.77
CA ASN A 393 5.65 25.55 -5.76
C ASN A 393 5.05 25.95 -4.40
N ARG A 394 5.93 25.98 -3.40
CA ARG A 394 5.61 26.34 -2.01
C ARG A 394 5.95 27.81 -1.80
N ALA A 395 4.98 28.58 -1.31
CA ALA A 395 5.21 29.93 -0.83
C ALA A 395 5.00 29.96 0.70
N PRO A 396 5.80 30.72 1.47
CA PRO A 396 5.49 31.03 2.86
C PRO A 396 4.05 31.50 2.98
N ALA A 397 3.29 30.99 3.95
CA ALA A 397 1.88 31.32 4.13
C ALA A 397 1.66 32.84 4.31
N ARG A 398 2.67 33.55 4.83
CA ARG A 398 2.69 35.02 4.93
C ARG A 398 2.65 35.74 3.57
N GLU A 399 3.00 35.09 2.48
CA GLU A 399 3.03 35.63 1.12
C GLU A 399 1.71 35.35 0.37
N CYS A 400 0.83 34.52 0.92
CA CYS A 400 -0.45 34.12 0.34
C CYS A 400 -1.66 34.92 0.88
N LYS A 401 -1.45 36.20 1.23
CA LYS A 401 -2.46 37.04 1.93
C LYS A 401 -3.74 37.31 1.14
N ASP A 402 -3.67 37.22 -0.19
CA ASP A 402 -4.76 37.60 -1.09
C ASP A 402 -5.55 36.40 -1.62
N ILE A 403 -5.23 35.17 -1.19
CA ILE A 403 -5.96 33.96 -1.58
C ILE A 403 -7.21 33.82 -0.72
N LYS A 404 -8.38 33.96 -1.34
CA LYS A 404 -9.66 33.72 -0.68
C LYS A 404 -9.84 32.21 -0.44
N ILE A 405 -9.96 31.81 0.82
CA ILE A 405 -10.17 30.41 1.22
C ILE A 405 -11.66 30.20 1.49
N ASP A 406 -12.37 29.58 0.54
CA ASP A 406 -13.83 29.35 0.64
C ASP A 406 -14.20 28.05 1.39
N ARG A 407 -13.31 27.06 1.43
CA ARG A 407 -13.46 25.82 2.20
C ARG A 407 -12.11 25.37 2.73
N VAL A 408 -12.12 24.82 3.93
CA VAL A 408 -10.97 24.12 4.50
C VAL A 408 -11.40 22.69 4.82
N TYR A 409 -10.62 21.73 4.32
CA TYR A 409 -10.82 20.31 4.51
C TYR A 409 -9.66 19.75 5.31
N ASN A 410 -9.96 19.10 6.42
CA ASN A 410 -8.96 18.36 7.19
C ASN A 410 -9.25 16.86 7.08
N ASP A 411 -8.35 16.14 6.40
CA ASP A 411 -8.57 14.79 5.85
C ASP A 411 -8.24 13.66 6.83
N ALA A 412 -8.95 12.53 6.72
CA ALA A 412 -8.83 11.36 7.58
C ALA A 412 -7.48 10.63 7.49
N CYS A 413 -6.81 10.64 6.33
CA CYS A 413 -5.62 9.81 6.12
C CYS A 413 -4.30 10.51 6.49
N THR A 414 -4.24 11.84 6.45
CA THR A 414 -2.99 12.60 6.69
C THR A 414 -3.12 13.79 7.66
N GLY A 415 -4.33 14.25 8.00
CA GLY A 415 -4.55 15.42 8.89
C GLY A 415 -5.63 15.23 9.96
N GLY A 416 -6.18 14.02 10.12
CA GLY A 416 -7.31 13.74 11.01
C GLY A 416 -6.90 13.27 12.40
N LYS A 417 -5.62 13.38 12.80
CA LYS A 417 -5.12 12.92 14.11
C LYS A 417 -5.45 13.94 15.20
N THR A 418 -5.48 13.49 16.46
CA THR A 418 -5.81 14.35 17.60
C THR A 418 -4.92 15.60 17.66
N GLU A 419 -3.63 15.46 17.37
CA GLU A 419 -2.65 16.54 17.38
C GLU A 419 -2.91 17.58 16.28
N ASP A 420 -3.31 17.14 15.09
CA ASP A 420 -3.66 18.01 13.96
C ASP A 420 -4.94 18.81 14.27
N LEU A 421 -5.91 18.17 14.92
CA LEU A 421 -7.16 18.79 15.35
C LEU A 421 -6.93 19.79 16.49
N ILE A 422 -6.05 19.48 17.45
CA ILE A 422 -5.62 20.41 18.50
C ILE A 422 -4.86 21.60 17.89
N ALA A 423 -3.97 21.36 16.93
CA ALA A 423 -3.22 22.41 16.26
C ALA A 423 -4.16 23.35 15.48
N ALA A 424 -5.11 22.80 14.73
CA ALA A 424 -6.16 23.57 14.07
C ALA A 424 -6.96 24.40 15.08
N ALA A 425 -7.41 23.80 16.19
CA ALA A 425 -8.16 24.49 17.24
C ALA A 425 -7.37 25.64 17.89
N LYS A 426 -6.06 25.46 18.13
CA LYS A 426 -5.17 26.51 18.65
C LYS A 426 -5.01 27.67 17.66
N VAL A 427 -4.88 27.37 16.36
CA VAL A 427 -4.85 28.40 15.31
C VAL A 427 -6.16 29.20 15.29
N PHE A 428 -7.32 28.54 15.39
CA PHE A 428 -8.62 29.21 15.47
C PHE A 428 -8.76 30.08 16.73
N SER A 429 -8.36 29.57 17.88
CA SER A 429 -8.40 30.30 19.16
C SER A 429 -7.50 31.54 19.13
N ALA A 430 -6.30 31.43 18.54
CA ALA A 430 -5.35 32.54 18.39
C ALA A 430 -5.78 33.60 17.37
N LEU A 431 -6.51 33.22 16.31
CA LEU A 431 -7.00 34.15 15.28
C LEU A 431 -8.29 34.89 15.66
N GLY A 432 -9.00 34.43 16.70
CA GLY A 432 -10.27 35.01 17.16
C GLY A 432 -11.36 35.03 16.09
N LYS A 433 -12.35 35.93 16.22
CA LYS A 433 -13.52 36.08 15.31
C LYS A 433 -13.18 36.51 13.86
N ARG A 434 -11.91 36.47 13.42
CA ARG A 434 -11.46 36.96 12.11
C ARG A 434 -11.45 35.91 11.00
N VAL A 435 -11.76 34.65 11.27
CA VAL A 435 -11.79 33.61 10.24
C VAL A 435 -13.15 33.59 9.52
N ARG A 436 -13.25 34.28 8.38
CA ARG A 436 -14.39 34.14 7.44
C ARG A 436 -14.14 32.98 6.49
N VAL A 437 -14.33 31.75 6.96
CA VAL A 437 -14.39 30.56 6.10
C VAL A 437 -15.85 30.05 6.11
N PRO A 438 -16.56 30.05 4.96
CA PRO A 438 -17.99 29.72 4.93
C PRO A 438 -18.32 28.27 5.29
N THR A 439 -17.38 27.32 5.14
CA THR A 439 -17.60 25.91 5.49
C THR A 439 -16.29 25.25 5.92
N PHE A 440 -16.28 24.64 7.10
CA PHE A 440 -15.16 23.87 7.62
C PHE A 440 -15.62 22.43 7.83
N LEU A 441 -15.00 21.48 7.12
CA LEU A 441 -15.32 20.06 7.22
C LEU A 441 -14.17 19.35 7.91
N LEU A 442 -14.47 18.78 9.08
CA LEU A 442 -13.51 18.13 9.97
C LEU A 442 -13.89 16.65 10.05
N VAL A 443 -13.04 15.79 9.48
CA VAL A 443 -13.25 14.33 9.44
C VAL A 443 -12.19 13.68 10.34
N PRO A 444 -12.53 13.30 11.59
CA PRO A 444 -11.59 12.63 12.48
C PRO A 444 -11.08 11.35 11.83
N ALA A 445 -9.77 11.08 11.92
CA ALA A 445 -9.15 9.88 11.34
C ALA A 445 -9.74 8.58 11.93
N THR A 446 -10.23 8.65 13.17
CA THR A 446 -10.93 7.53 13.83
C THR A 446 -12.04 8.06 14.76
N GLN A 447 -12.99 7.19 15.11
CA GLN A 447 -14.02 7.51 16.11
C GLN A 447 -13.43 7.72 17.52
N LYS A 448 -12.28 7.13 17.82
CA LYS A 448 -11.53 7.40 19.05
C LYS A 448 -10.99 8.83 19.06
N VAL A 449 -10.34 9.29 17.97
CA VAL A 449 -9.92 10.69 17.83
C VAL A 449 -11.11 11.64 17.98
N ARG A 450 -12.27 11.29 17.41
CA ARG A 450 -13.51 12.06 17.59
C ARG A 450 -13.87 12.20 19.08
N LEU A 451 -13.89 11.11 19.84
CA LEU A 451 -14.23 11.10 21.27
C LEU A 451 -13.16 11.76 22.15
N ASP A 452 -11.89 11.55 21.84
CA ASP A 452 -10.76 12.17 22.53
C ASP A 452 -10.81 13.69 22.36
N VAL A 453 -11.10 14.19 21.16
CA VAL A 453 -11.28 15.63 20.92
C VAL A 453 -12.49 16.21 21.66
N TYR A 454 -13.60 15.47 21.80
CA TYR A 454 -14.75 15.92 22.59
C TYR A 454 -14.51 15.91 24.10
N SER A 455 -13.54 15.14 24.59
CA SER A 455 -13.19 15.05 26.02
C SER A 455 -12.04 15.96 26.44
N LEU A 456 -11.40 16.65 25.48
CA LEU A 456 -10.36 17.63 25.75
C LEU A 456 -10.93 18.96 26.25
N SER A 457 -10.59 19.30 27.50
CA SER A 457 -10.79 20.65 28.05
C SER A 457 -9.72 21.59 27.50
N ILE A 458 -10.08 22.56 26.65
CA ILE A 458 -9.15 23.57 26.16
C ILE A 458 -8.97 24.65 27.25
N PRO A 459 -7.76 24.85 27.81
CA PRO A 459 -7.53 25.93 28.77
C PRO A 459 -7.69 27.28 28.07
N GLY A 460 -8.69 28.06 28.49
CA GLY A 460 -8.93 29.42 27.99
C GLY A 460 -10.11 29.60 27.03
N SER A 461 -10.87 28.56 26.68
CA SER A 461 -12.15 28.72 25.98
C SER A 461 -13.29 28.89 26.99
N GLY A 462 -13.69 30.14 27.24
CA GLY A 462 -15.03 30.41 27.76
C GLY A 462 -16.04 30.27 26.63
N GLY A 463 -16.98 29.33 26.79
CA GLY A 463 -18.12 29.12 25.88
C GLY A 463 -17.88 28.02 24.85
#